data_AF-A0A0R2U8J2-F1
#
_entry.id   AF-A0A0R2U8J2-F1
#
_cell.length_a   1.000
_cell.length_b   1.000
_cell.length_c   1.000
_cell.angle_alpha   90.00
_cell.angle_beta   90.00
_cell.angle_gamma   90.00
#
_symmetry.space_group_name_H-M   'P 1'
#
loop_
_entity.id
_entity.type
_entity.pdbx_description
1 polymer ?
#
loop_
_entity_poly.entity_id
_entity_poly.type
_entity_poly.pdbx_seq_one_letter_code
_entity_poly.pdbx_strand_id
1 'polypeptide(L)'
;MIDILMLSNKSQYILSKIGIPLYQDNTKSLIEQESAIHFYQKDCILTLHLISVDKYSEKEINLLEAIMASMKGEQASESHGEFTFVKGDSVRCEKILNNSHPIKATLVFFDTKLLSTDANCIESPPLIDMLSDPTLKKNLWAQIKLLDT
;
A
#
# COMPACT_ATOMS: atom_id res chain seq x y z
N MET A 1 8.46 -32.15 1.09
CA MET A 1 9.22 -33.06 1.97
C MET A 1 10.54 -32.35 2.23
N ILE A 2 10.72 -31.74 3.39
CA ILE A 2 11.97 -31.04 3.73
C ILE A 2 12.83 -32.06 4.44
N ASP A 3 13.97 -32.43 3.85
CA ASP A 3 14.96 -33.28 4.50
C ASP A 3 15.55 -32.50 5.69
N ILE A 4 15.11 -32.82 6.89
CA ILE A 4 15.74 -32.35 8.13
C ILE A 4 17.04 -33.15 8.25
N LEU A 5 18.15 -32.52 7.87
CA LEU A 5 19.48 -33.08 8.05
C LEU A 5 19.75 -33.24 9.56
N MET A 6 19.40 -34.41 10.11
CA MET A 6 19.60 -34.71 11.52
C MET A 6 21.09 -34.85 11.80
N LEU A 7 21.68 -33.82 12.38
CA LEU A 7 23.07 -33.81 12.82
C LEU A 7 23.27 -34.80 13.97
N SER A 8 24.45 -35.43 14.04
CA SER A 8 24.81 -36.30 15.17
C SER A 8 24.91 -35.50 16.48
N ASN A 9 24.66 -36.15 17.62
CA ASN A 9 24.73 -35.52 18.96
C ASN A 9 26.09 -34.83 19.23
N LYS A 10 27.19 -35.39 18.71
CA LYS A 10 28.53 -34.80 18.84
C LYS A 10 28.65 -33.50 18.04
N SER A 11 28.15 -33.49 16.81
CA SER A 11 28.13 -32.30 15.96
C SER A 11 27.27 -31.21 16.58
N GLN A 12 26.09 -31.57 17.10
CA GLN A 12 25.21 -30.62 17.79
C GLN A 12 25.89 -29.98 19.01
N TYR A 13 26.55 -30.78 19.83
CA TYR A 13 27.28 -30.30 21.01
C TYR A 13 28.39 -29.30 20.65
N ILE A 14 29.17 -29.61 19.62
CA ILE A 14 30.27 -28.73 19.16
C ILE A 14 29.72 -27.39 18.68
N LEU A 15 28.71 -27.41 17.82
CA LEU A 15 28.08 -26.21 17.26
C LEU A 15 27.48 -25.31 18.37
N SER A 16 26.81 -25.92 19.37
CA SER A 16 26.30 -25.20 20.53
C SER A 16 27.42 -24.52 21.34
N LYS A 17 28.57 -25.18 21.51
CA LYS A 17 29.71 -24.63 22.26
C LYS A 17 30.41 -23.46 21.55
N ILE A 18 30.36 -23.40 20.23
CA ILE A 18 30.92 -22.30 19.44
C ILE A 18 29.90 -21.19 19.15
N GLY A 19 28.70 -21.27 19.76
CA GLY A 19 27.66 -20.25 19.65
C GLY A 19 26.87 -20.28 18.35
N ILE A 20 26.94 -21.36 17.58
CA ILE A 20 26.11 -21.53 16.37
C ILE A 20 24.76 -22.12 16.80
N PRO A 21 23.65 -21.38 16.65
CA PRO A 21 22.33 -21.89 16.99
C PRO A 21 21.95 -23.04 16.06
N LEU A 22 21.56 -24.18 16.66
CA LEU A 22 21.21 -25.42 15.98
C LEU A 22 19.81 -25.42 15.35
N TYR A 23 18.98 -24.47 15.78
CA TYR A 23 17.63 -24.27 15.30
C TYR A 23 17.44 -22.76 15.19
N GLN A 24 17.15 -22.27 13.99
CA GLN A 24 16.47 -20.99 13.88
C GLN A 24 15.01 -21.25 14.26
N ASP A 25 14.44 -20.38 15.06
CA ASP A 25 13.02 -20.47 15.37
C ASP A 25 12.24 -19.99 14.14
N ASN A 26 11.97 -20.91 13.22
CA ASN A 26 11.24 -20.65 11.98
C ASN A 26 9.79 -20.21 12.26
N THR A 27 9.31 -20.29 13.51
CA THR A 27 7.98 -19.82 13.88
C THR A 27 7.82 -18.30 13.74
N LYS A 28 8.93 -17.54 13.72
CA LYS A 28 8.91 -16.11 13.36
C LYS A 28 8.68 -15.84 11.86
N SER A 29 8.63 -16.88 11.01
CA SER A 29 8.58 -16.74 9.55
C SER A 29 7.25 -17.14 8.90
N LEU A 30 6.21 -17.46 9.67
CA LEU A 30 4.89 -17.86 9.15
C LEU A 30 3.72 -17.16 9.85
N ILE A 31 3.97 -16.08 10.59
CA ILE A 31 2.93 -15.10 10.82
C ILE A 31 2.87 -14.32 9.52
N GLU A 32 1.91 -14.66 8.67
CA GLU A 32 1.47 -13.81 7.58
C GLU A 32 1.47 -12.36 8.07
N GLN A 33 2.41 -11.55 7.59
CA GLN A 33 2.54 -10.17 8.04
C GLN A 33 1.33 -9.42 7.52
N GLU A 34 0.28 -9.37 8.35
CA GLU A 34 -0.88 -8.52 8.12
C GLU A 34 -0.39 -7.09 7.93
N SER A 35 -0.74 -6.52 6.80
CA SER A 35 -0.46 -5.15 6.41
C SER A 35 -1.79 -4.44 6.17
N ALA A 36 -1.82 -3.12 6.32
CA ALA A 36 -3.03 -2.33 6.12
C ALA A 36 -2.81 -1.29 5.02
N ILE A 37 -3.77 -1.19 4.10
CA ILE A 37 -3.89 -0.08 3.17
C ILE A 37 -4.99 0.82 3.70
N HIS A 38 -4.69 2.09 3.84
CA HIS A 38 -5.67 3.10 4.19
C HIS A 38 -6.21 3.70 2.89
N PHE A 39 -7.51 3.97 2.86
CA PHE A 39 -8.12 4.63 1.73
C PHE A 39 -8.82 5.91 2.17
N TYR A 40 -8.85 6.86 1.25
CA TYR A 40 -9.65 8.07 1.35
C TYR A 40 -10.39 8.26 0.02
N GLN A 41 -11.70 8.40 0.10
CA GLN A 41 -12.57 8.60 -1.03
C GLN A 41 -13.26 9.94 -0.89
N LYS A 42 -13.22 10.72 -1.96
CA LYS A 42 -14.01 11.94 -2.13
C LYS A 42 -14.56 11.93 -3.54
N ASP A 43 -15.84 12.18 -3.67
CA ASP A 43 -16.55 12.08 -4.95
C ASP A 43 -16.34 10.70 -5.61
N CYS A 44 -15.92 10.68 -6.89
CA CYS A 44 -15.63 9.46 -7.65
C CYS A 44 -14.14 9.05 -7.60
N ILE A 45 -13.36 9.59 -6.68
CA ILE A 45 -11.90 9.40 -6.62
C ILE A 45 -11.56 8.65 -5.34
N LEU A 46 -10.80 7.58 -5.47
CA LEU A 46 -10.21 6.86 -4.35
C LEU A 46 -8.70 7.14 -4.31
N THR A 47 -8.16 7.35 -3.11
CA THR A 47 -6.73 7.43 -2.88
C THR A 47 -6.30 6.35 -1.89
N LEU A 48 -5.19 5.67 -2.18
CA LEU A 48 -4.63 4.58 -1.37
C LEU A 48 -3.29 4.99 -0.75
N HIS A 49 -3.14 4.66 0.53
CA HIS A 49 -2.04 5.11 1.39
C HIS A 49 -1.55 3.99 2.32
N LEU A 50 -0.26 4.01 2.67
CA LEU A 50 0.30 3.10 3.70
C LEU A 50 -0.01 3.54 5.13
N ILE A 51 -0.45 4.79 5.31
CA ILE A 51 -0.86 5.36 6.59
C ILE A 51 -2.19 6.07 6.42
N SER A 52 -2.94 6.20 7.52
CA SER A 52 -4.18 6.97 7.52
C SER A 52 -3.95 8.45 7.19
N VAL A 53 -4.93 9.08 6.54
CA VAL A 53 -4.79 10.45 6.01
C VAL A 53 -4.60 11.49 7.13
N ASP A 54 -5.16 11.25 8.32
CA ASP A 54 -4.97 12.09 9.52
C ASP A 54 -3.52 12.12 10.04
N LYS A 55 -2.67 11.18 9.59
CA LYS A 55 -1.25 11.12 9.97
C LYS A 55 -0.33 11.91 9.04
N TYR A 56 -0.85 12.41 7.92
CA TYR A 56 -0.07 13.27 7.02
C TYR A 56 0.18 14.65 7.63
N SER A 57 1.27 15.29 7.23
CA SER A 57 1.50 16.70 7.58
C SER A 57 0.50 17.61 6.86
N GLU A 58 0.27 18.81 7.40
CA GLU A 58 -0.64 19.81 6.80
C GLU A 58 -0.29 20.10 5.33
N LYS A 59 1.00 20.13 4.97
CA LYS A 59 1.45 20.35 3.60
C LYS A 59 1.07 19.19 2.67
N GLU A 60 1.14 17.96 3.16
CA GLU A 60 0.76 16.77 2.40
C GLU A 60 -0.75 16.69 2.24
N ILE A 61 -1.52 17.01 3.28
CA ILE A 61 -2.99 17.10 3.23
C ILE A 61 -3.42 18.18 2.22
N ASN A 62 -2.85 19.38 2.29
CA ASN A 62 -3.15 20.45 1.34
C ASN A 62 -2.82 20.05 -0.11
N LEU A 63 -1.75 19.28 -0.32
CA LEU A 63 -1.41 18.74 -1.64
C LEU A 63 -2.44 17.69 -2.10
N LEU A 64 -2.81 16.75 -1.22
CA LEU A 64 -3.81 15.72 -1.50
C LEU A 64 -5.16 16.35 -1.86
N GLU A 65 -5.63 17.32 -1.08
CA GLU A 65 -6.87 18.04 -1.35
C GLU A 65 -6.82 18.78 -2.68
N ALA A 66 -5.69 19.44 -3.01
CA ALA A 66 -5.52 20.08 -4.30
C ALA A 66 -5.54 19.09 -5.48
N ILE A 67 -4.98 17.89 -5.29
CA ILE A 67 -5.08 16.77 -6.24
C ILE A 67 -6.54 16.36 -6.43
N MET A 68 -7.25 16.13 -5.35
CA MET A 68 -8.64 15.66 -5.41
C MET A 68 -9.58 16.72 -5.96
N ALA A 69 -9.42 17.99 -5.58
CA ALA A 69 -10.22 19.10 -6.08
C ALA A 69 -10.01 19.40 -7.57
N SER A 70 -8.90 18.95 -8.16
CA SER A 70 -8.64 19.14 -9.59
C SER A 70 -9.49 18.24 -10.48
N MET A 71 -10.02 17.15 -9.93
CA MET A 71 -10.86 16.18 -10.63
C MET A 71 -12.33 16.53 -10.40
N LYS A 72 -13.14 16.52 -11.46
CA LYS A 72 -14.57 16.87 -11.34
C LYS A 72 -15.37 15.80 -10.61
N GLY A 73 -15.76 16.10 -9.38
CA GLY A 73 -16.67 15.31 -8.57
C GLY A 73 -18.08 15.87 -8.50
N GLU A 74 -19.08 14.99 -8.46
CA GLU A 74 -20.38 15.33 -7.86
C GLU A 74 -20.13 15.38 -6.35
N GLN A 75 -20.39 16.53 -5.71
CA GLN A 75 -20.22 16.81 -4.28
C GLN A 75 -20.74 15.65 -3.39
N ALA A 76 -19.93 14.63 -3.20
CA ALA A 76 -20.28 13.44 -2.44
C ALA A 76 -19.59 13.50 -1.08
N SER A 77 -20.18 12.78 -0.12
CA SER A 77 -19.60 12.68 1.21
C SER A 77 -18.24 11.98 1.18
N GLU A 78 -17.28 12.56 1.89
CA GLU A 78 -15.96 11.97 2.09
C GLU A 78 -16.09 10.68 2.91
N SER A 79 -15.32 9.66 2.56
CA SER A 79 -15.21 8.43 3.34
C SER A 79 -13.76 7.98 3.44
N HIS A 80 -13.40 7.34 4.54
CA HIS A 80 -12.06 6.81 4.76
C HIS A 80 -12.15 5.52 5.57
N GLY A 81 -11.11 4.71 5.47
CA GLY A 81 -11.03 3.46 6.20
C GLY A 81 -9.72 2.73 5.95
N GLU A 82 -9.65 1.51 6.47
CA GLU A 82 -8.50 0.63 6.29
C GLU A 82 -8.96 -0.72 5.74
N PHE A 83 -8.07 -1.33 4.96
CA PHE A 83 -8.22 -2.68 4.44
C PHE A 83 -6.97 -3.47 4.82
N THR A 84 -7.18 -4.49 5.66
CA THR A 84 -6.12 -5.40 6.08
C THR A 84 -5.95 -6.52 5.06
N PHE A 85 -4.71 -6.83 4.72
CA PHE A 85 -4.36 -7.88 3.79
C PHE A 85 -3.12 -8.63 4.26
N VAL A 86 -2.99 -9.86 3.80
CA VAL A 86 -1.80 -10.66 4.02
C VAL A 86 -0.77 -10.30 2.95
N LYS A 87 0.45 -10.00 3.37
CA LYS A 87 1.55 -9.69 2.45
C LYS A 87 1.79 -10.85 1.47
N GLY A 88 1.67 -10.58 0.18
CA GLY A 88 1.75 -11.58 -0.88
C GLY A 88 0.41 -11.90 -1.54
N ASP A 89 -0.69 -11.46 -0.94
CA ASP A 89 -2.01 -11.56 -1.56
C ASP A 89 -2.19 -10.55 -2.69
N SER A 90 -2.94 -11.01 -3.69
CA SER A 90 -3.48 -10.19 -4.75
C SER A 90 -4.62 -9.32 -4.19
N VAL A 91 -4.30 -8.10 -3.74
CA VAL A 91 -5.31 -7.13 -3.31
C VAL A 91 -5.90 -6.45 -4.55
N ARG A 92 -7.20 -6.69 -4.79
CA ARG A 92 -7.97 -6.00 -5.82
C ARG A 92 -8.61 -4.76 -5.22
N CYS A 93 -8.54 -3.63 -5.91
CA CYS A 93 -9.13 -2.38 -5.44
C CYS A 93 -10.63 -2.50 -5.20
N GLU A 94 -11.31 -3.31 -6.00
CA GLU A 94 -12.73 -3.64 -5.84
C GLU A 94 -13.08 -4.20 -4.45
N LYS A 95 -12.16 -4.94 -3.81
CA LYS A 95 -12.38 -5.50 -2.46
C LYS A 95 -12.17 -4.48 -1.35
N ILE A 96 -11.37 -3.45 -1.61
CA ILE A 96 -11.18 -2.33 -0.67
C ILE A 96 -12.49 -1.51 -0.58
N LEU A 97 -13.30 -1.58 -1.63
CA LEU A 97 -14.46 -0.74 -1.85
C LEU A 97 -15.76 -1.53 -1.68
N ASN A 98 -16.30 -1.57 -0.46
CA ASN A 98 -17.69 -2.03 -0.23
C ASN A 98 -18.74 -0.94 -0.57
N ASN A 99 -18.38 0.06 -1.39
CA ASN A 99 -19.21 1.23 -1.61
C ASN A 99 -20.00 1.13 -2.91
N SER A 100 -21.28 1.44 -2.82
CA SER A 100 -22.26 1.54 -3.92
C SER A 100 -22.03 2.73 -4.88
N HIS A 101 -20.95 3.48 -4.71
CA HIS A 101 -20.63 4.67 -5.52
C HIS A 101 -19.59 4.32 -6.59
N PRO A 102 -19.83 4.66 -7.86
CA PRO A 102 -18.89 4.36 -8.94
C PRO A 102 -17.60 5.18 -8.77
N ILE A 103 -16.47 4.46 -8.80
CA ILE A 103 -15.14 5.07 -8.77
C ILE A 103 -14.63 5.22 -10.19
N LYS A 104 -14.31 6.46 -10.56
CA LYS A 104 -13.74 6.82 -11.86
C LYS A 104 -12.24 6.57 -11.90
N ALA A 105 -11.55 6.77 -10.78
CA ALA A 105 -10.11 6.61 -10.69
C ALA A 105 -9.65 6.24 -9.28
N THR A 106 -8.60 5.42 -9.21
CA THR A 106 -7.89 5.10 -7.97
C THR A 106 -6.45 5.60 -8.08
N LEU A 107 -6.05 6.51 -7.20
CA LEU A 107 -4.68 6.99 -7.07
C LEU A 107 -3.95 6.18 -6.00
N VAL A 108 -2.75 5.71 -6.32
CA VAL A 108 -1.92 4.94 -5.37
C VAL A 108 -0.66 5.73 -5.07
N PHE A 109 -0.47 6.15 -3.82
CA PHE A 109 0.67 6.98 -3.38
C PHE A 109 1.83 6.16 -2.78
N PHE A 110 1.96 4.90 -3.18
CA PHE A 110 3.01 3.98 -2.76
C PHE A 110 3.32 2.96 -3.88
N ASP A 111 4.42 2.20 -3.75
CA ASP A 111 4.84 1.23 -4.76
C ASP A 111 3.73 0.17 -5.00
N THR A 112 3.21 0.17 -6.22
CA THR A 112 2.11 -0.71 -6.64
C THR A 112 2.52 -2.17 -6.64
N LYS A 113 3.81 -2.55 -6.56
CA LYS A 113 4.23 -3.96 -6.38
C LYS A 113 3.67 -4.61 -5.11
N LEU A 114 3.18 -3.81 -4.17
CA LEU A 114 2.47 -4.30 -2.99
C LEU A 114 1.03 -4.76 -3.31
N LEU A 115 0.48 -4.39 -4.47
CA LEU A 115 -0.86 -4.72 -4.93
C LEU A 115 -0.83 -5.27 -6.36
N SER A 116 -1.51 -6.37 -6.62
CA SER A 116 -1.90 -6.71 -7.99
C SER A 116 -3.02 -5.75 -8.43
N THR A 117 -2.67 -4.56 -8.89
CA THR A 117 -3.65 -3.52 -9.17
C THR A 117 -4.32 -3.74 -10.52
N ASP A 118 -5.64 -3.52 -10.59
CA ASP A 118 -6.42 -3.60 -11.83
C ASP A 118 -6.16 -2.37 -12.73
N ALA A 119 -6.61 -2.43 -14.00
CA ALA A 119 -6.27 -1.49 -15.08
C ALA A 119 -6.65 0.00 -14.86
N ASN A 120 -7.41 0.34 -13.81
CA ASN A 120 -7.88 1.70 -13.54
C ASN A 120 -7.11 2.40 -12.40
N CYS A 121 -5.95 1.88 -12.02
CA CYS A 121 -5.10 2.48 -11.00
C CYS A 121 -4.05 3.41 -11.62
N ILE A 122 -3.97 4.63 -11.11
CA ILE A 122 -2.95 5.61 -11.44
C ILE A 122 -1.91 5.58 -10.33
N GLU A 123 -0.73 5.08 -10.67
CA GLU A 123 0.41 5.13 -9.76
C GLU A 123 0.93 6.56 -9.64
N SER A 124 1.14 6.99 -8.40
CA SER A 124 1.66 8.31 -8.06
C SER A 124 2.87 8.17 -7.13
N PRO A 125 3.89 9.04 -7.29
CA PRO A 125 4.90 9.24 -6.26
C PRO A 125 4.26 9.57 -4.90
N PRO A 126 4.91 9.19 -3.77
CA PRO A 126 4.49 9.59 -2.43
C PRO A 126 4.34 11.11 -2.30
N LEU A 127 3.38 11.56 -1.49
CA LEU A 127 3.09 12.99 -1.31
C LEU A 127 4.31 13.77 -0.82
N ILE A 128 5.09 13.20 0.10
CA ILE A 128 6.33 13.81 0.61
C ILE A 128 7.38 14.03 -0.49
N ASP A 129 7.48 13.10 -1.44
CA ASP A 129 8.41 13.19 -2.57
C ASP A 129 7.95 14.30 -3.53
N MET A 130 6.65 14.39 -3.79
CA MET A 130 6.06 15.46 -4.61
C MET A 130 6.20 16.86 -4.01
N LEU A 131 6.24 16.96 -2.68
CA LEU A 131 6.54 18.22 -2.00
C LEU A 131 8.01 18.62 -2.15
N SER A 132 8.89 17.63 -2.16
CA SER A 132 10.34 17.82 -2.29
C SER A 132 10.76 18.12 -3.74
N ASP A 133 10.13 17.46 -4.71
CA ASP A 133 10.34 17.66 -6.14
C ASP A 133 9.00 17.89 -6.87
N PRO A 134 8.64 19.14 -7.18
CA PRO A 134 7.41 19.47 -7.90
C PRO A 134 7.30 18.85 -9.30
N THR A 135 8.42 18.44 -9.92
CA THR A 135 8.41 17.85 -11.27
C THR A 135 7.72 16.48 -11.29
N LEU A 136 7.71 15.78 -10.15
CA LEU A 136 7.05 14.49 -9.96
C LEU A 136 5.52 14.56 -10.13
N LYS A 137 4.91 15.75 -10.00
CA LYS A 137 3.47 15.97 -10.19
C LYS A 137 3.05 15.90 -11.66
N LYS A 138 3.97 16.09 -12.60
CA LYS A 138 3.66 16.28 -14.01
C LYS A 138 2.96 15.07 -14.63
N ASN A 139 3.41 13.86 -14.29
CA ASN A 139 2.82 12.62 -14.81
C ASN A 139 1.41 12.43 -14.25
N LEU A 140 1.25 12.54 -12.92
CA LEU A 140 -0.05 12.45 -12.26
C LEU A 140 -1.07 13.42 -12.90
N TRP A 141 -0.69 14.68 -13.13
CA TRP A 141 -1.57 15.65 -13.77
C TRP A 141 -1.91 15.35 -15.22
N ALA A 142 -1.00 14.75 -15.98
CA ALA A 142 -1.31 14.33 -17.34
C ALA A 142 -2.36 13.22 -17.34
N GLN A 143 -2.26 12.26 -16.42
CA GLN A 143 -3.23 11.17 -16.30
C GLN A 143 -4.58 11.65 -15.79
N ILE A 144 -4.58 12.53 -14.77
CA ILE A 144 -5.81 13.13 -14.23
C ILE A 144 -6.60 13.86 -15.31
N LYS A 145 -5.94 14.65 -16.18
CA LYS A 145 -6.61 15.34 -17.28
C LYS A 145 -7.29 14.43 -18.29
N LEU A 146 -6.76 13.21 -18.50
CA LEU A 146 -7.37 12.23 -19.40
C LEU A 146 -8.68 11.67 -18.83
N LEU A 147 -8.88 11.74 -17.51
CA LEU A 147 -10.11 11.26 -16.85
C LEU A 147 -11.27 12.27 -16.93
N ASP A 148 -10.96 13.55 -17.14
CA ASP A 148 -11.93 14.64 -17.26
C ASP A 148 -12.46 14.85 -18.70
N THR A 149 -11.95 14.08 -19.68
CA THR A 149 -12.30 14.19 -21.12
C THR A 149 -13.33 13.13 -21.52
#